data_AF-A7TA88-F1
#
_entry.id   AF-A7TA88-F1
#
_cell.length_a   1.000
_cell.length_b   1.000
_cell.length_c   1.000
_cell.angle_alpha   90.00
_cell.angle_beta   90.00
_cell.angle_gamma   90.00
#
_symmetry.space_group_name_H-M   'P 1'
#
loop_
_entity.id
_entity.type
_entity.pdbx_description
1 polymer ?
#
loop_
_entity_poly.entity_id
_entity_poly.type
_entity_poly.pdbx_seq_one_letter_code
_entity_poly.pdbx_strand_id
1 'polypeptide(L)'
;EVRQAVFEDVVRVCKEAELFSFEQVKAVHLHPEAFSVENDLMTATFKIKRPQIIKAFHDVIESLYHEVETKGERPRNEVNLNLEMKGKAGNESNVYTDAR
;
A
#
# COMPACT_ATOMS: atom_id res chain seq x y z
N GLU A 1 -14.99 12.29 8.75
CA GLU A 1 -14.46 12.78 10.04
C GLU A 1 -13.53 11.75 10.70
N VAL A 2 -14.01 10.58 11.13
CA VAL A 2 -13.16 9.58 11.84
C VAL A 2 -11.98 9.05 11.00
N ARG A 3 -12.20 8.62 9.75
CA ARG A 3 -11.12 8.13 8.86
C ARG A 3 -10.01 9.16 8.69
N GLN A 4 -10.38 10.43 8.53
CA GLN A 4 -9.44 11.53 8.34
C GLN A 4 -8.63 11.79 9.61
N ALA A 5 -9.29 11.83 10.78
CA ALA A 5 -8.61 12.01 12.06
C ALA A 5 -7.58 10.90 12.32
N VAL A 6 -7.93 9.64 12.04
CA VAL A 6 -6.98 8.51 12.16
C VAL A 6 -5.81 8.65 11.19
N PHE A 7 -6.08 9.04 9.94
CA PHE A 7 -5.02 9.23 8.94
C PHE A 7 -4.04 10.33 9.36
N GLU A 8 -4.55 11.48 9.81
CA GLU A 8 -3.73 12.60 10.28
C GLU A 8 -2.87 12.21 11.49
N ASP A 9 -3.41 11.41 12.40
CA ASP A 9 -2.66 10.93 13.56
C ASP A 9 -1.54 9.96 13.16
N VAL A 10 -1.80 9.04 12.23
CA VAL A 10 -0.76 8.16 11.68
C VAL A 10 0.35 8.97 11.01
N VAL A 11 0.00 9.96 10.19
CA VAL A 11 0.97 10.85 9.53
C VAL A 11 1.78 11.63 10.57
N ARG A 12 1.15 12.12 11.64
CA ARG A 12 1.83 12.80 12.75
C ARG A 12 2.87 11.89 13.41
N VAL A 13 2.49 10.67 13.78
CA VAL A 13 3.40 9.69 14.40
C VAL A 13 4.57 9.33 13.47
N CYS A 14 4.30 9.12 12.17
CA CYS A 14 5.38 8.84 11.22
C CYS A 14 6.38 9.99 11.08
N LYS A 15 5.91 11.25 11.13
CA LYS A 15 6.77 12.44 11.10
C LYS A 15 7.62 12.57 12.36
N GLU A 16 7.01 12.35 13.53
CA GLU A 16 7.71 12.33 14.82
C GLU A 16 8.78 11.23 14.89
N ALA A 17 8.55 10.11 14.21
CA ALA A 17 9.50 9.02 14.06
C ALA A 17 10.51 9.20 12.91
N GLU A 18 10.52 10.36 12.24
CA GLU A 18 11.43 10.71 11.13
C GLU A 18 11.40 9.70 9.96
N LEU A 19 10.27 9.05 9.73
CA LEU A 19 10.12 8.07 8.65
C LEU A 19 10.15 8.73 7.28
N PHE A 20 10.78 8.08 6.31
CA PHE A 20 10.82 8.57 4.95
C PHE A 20 9.43 8.58 4.31
N SER A 21 9.24 9.43 3.30
CA SER A 21 7.96 9.59 2.61
C SER A 21 7.43 8.29 1.97
N PHE A 22 8.31 7.34 1.65
CA PHE A 22 7.96 6.02 1.10
C PHE A 22 7.58 4.98 2.16
N GLU A 23 7.91 5.22 3.42
CA GLU A 23 7.50 4.37 4.56
C GLU A 23 6.15 4.82 5.14
N GLN A 24 5.74 6.06 4.84
CA GLN A 24 4.48 6.64 5.27
C GLN A 24 3.30 6.13 4.44
N VAL A 25 2.22 5.74 5.12
CA VAL A 25 0.96 5.32 4.48
C VAL A 25 0.34 6.50 3.71
N LYS A 26 -0.31 6.20 2.57
CA LYS A 26 -0.94 7.20 1.70
C LYS A 26 -2.46 7.19 1.77
N ALA A 27 -3.04 6.07 2.18
CA ALA A 27 -4.47 5.94 2.43
C ALA A 27 -4.70 4.88 3.51
N VAL A 28 -5.83 4.99 4.21
CA VAL A 28 -6.26 4.04 5.25
C VAL A 28 -7.70 3.61 5.02
N HIS A 29 -8.03 2.39 5.41
CA HIS A 29 -9.39 1.88 5.49
C HIS A 29 -9.68 1.47 6.93
N LEU A 30 -10.84 1.86 7.46
CA LEU A 30 -11.27 1.48 8.81
C LEU A 30 -12.25 0.33 8.71
N HIS A 31 -11.85 -0.82 9.26
CA HIS A 31 -12.68 -2.00 9.37
C HIS A 31 -13.26 -2.09 10.79
N PRO A 32 -14.59 -2.27 10.97
CA PRO A 32 -15.23 -2.23 12.28
C PRO A 32 -14.97 -3.48 13.14
N GLU A 33 -14.58 -4.60 12.52
CA GLU A 33 -14.29 -5.85 13.23
C GLU A 33 -12.78 -5.97 13.53
N ALA A 34 -12.43 -6.38 14.74
CA ALA A 34 -11.04 -6.64 15.08
C ALA A 34 -10.56 -7.96 14.44
N PHE A 35 -9.27 -8.05 14.12
CA PHE A 35 -8.67 -9.34 13.77
C PHE A 35 -8.71 -10.25 14.98
N SER A 36 -9.06 -11.52 14.75
CA SER A 36 -9.24 -12.48 15.82
C SER A 36 -8.83 -13.88 15.36
N VAL A 37 -8.81 -14.83 16.29
CA VAL A 37 -8.58 -16.24 15.95
C VAL A 37 -9.84 -16.81 15.29
N GLU A 38 -11.00 -16.34 15.74
CA GLU A 38 -12.35 -16.73 15.33
C GLU A 38 -12.64 -16.37 13.87
N ASN A 39 -12.16 -15.21 13.40
CA ASN A 39 -12.29 -14.81 11.99
C ASN A 39 -11.10 -15.24 11.11
N ASP A 40 -10.24 -16.14 11.61
CA ASP A 40 -9.07 -16.69 10.90
C ASP A 40 -8.04 -15.64 10.44
N LEU A 41 -8.06 -14.43 10.99
CA LEU A 41 -7.08 -13.38 10.66
C LEU A 41 -5.88 -13.36 11.63
N MET A 42 -5.94 -14.13 12.71
CA MET A 42 -4.84 -14.29 13.66
C MET A 42 -4.48 -15.75 13.93
N THR A 43 -3.24 -15.96 14.36
CA THR A 43 -2.79 -17.20 15.00
C THR A 43 -3.28 -17.24 16.45
N ALA A 44 -3.30 -18.43 17.05
CA ALA A 44 -3.62 -18.61 18.47
C ALA A 44 -2.67 -17.82 19.42
N THR A 45 -1.52 -17.36 18.91
CA THR A 45 -0.55 -16.52 19.63
C THR A 45 -0.71 -15.02 19.32
N PHE A 46 -1.87 -14.61 18.81
CA PHE A 46 -2.20 -13.22 18.47
C PHE A 46 -1.21 -12.57 17.51
N LYS A 47 -0.71 -13.33 16.52
CA LYS A 47 0.01 -12.79 15.36
C LYS A 47 -0.92 -12.77 14.15
N ILE A 48 -0.82 -11.73 13.34
CA ILE A 48 -1.61 -11.62 12.11
C ILE A 48 -1.25 -12.70 11.09
N LYS A 49 -2.27 -13.24 10.41
CA LYS A 49 -2.12 -14.17 9.28
C LYS A 49 -2.11 -13.39 7.97
N ARG A 50 -0.91 -13.01 7.51
CA ARG A 50 -0.73 -12.15 6.32
C ARG A 50 -1.46 -12.66 5.07
N PRO A 51 -1.36 -13.93 4.65
CA PRO A 51 -2.03 -14.40 3.44
C PRO A 51 -3.57 -14.28 3.51
N GLN A 52 -4.14 -14.49 4.69
CA GLN A 52 -5.57 -14.46 4.98
C GLN A 52 -6.08 -13.03 4.96
N ILE A 53 -5.34 -12.09 5.57
CA ILE A 53 -5.64 -10.66 5.49
C ILE A 53 -5.57 -10.17 4.04
N ILE A 54 -4.52 -10.53 3.29
CA ILE A 54 -4.41 -10.13 1.87
C ILE A 54 -5.61 -10.65 1.08
N LYS A 55 -6.03 -11.91 1.31
CA LYS A 55 -7.19 -12.49 0.63
C LYS A 55 -8.50 -11.80 1.04
N ALA A 56 -8.70 -11.54 2.32
CA ALA A 56 -9.93 -10.94 2.84
C ALA A 56 -10.10 -9.47 2.44
N PHE A 57 -9.00 -8.72 2.33
CA PHE A 57 -9.00 -7.28 2.04
C PHE A 57 -8.49 -6.94 0.65
N HIS A 58 -8.38 -7.92 -0.26
CA HIS A 58 -7.84 -7.72 -1.61
C HIS A 58 -8.47 -6.53 -2.33
N ASP A 59 -9.80 -6.52 -2.42
CA ASP A 59 -10.54 -5.49 -3.16
C ASP A 59 -10.45 -4.11 -2.48
N VAL A 60 -10.36 -4.09 -1.15
CA VAL A 60 -10.14 -2.86 -0.37
C VAL A 60 -8.75 -2.30 -0.65
N ILE A 61 -7.72 -3.15 -0.67
CA ILE A 61 -6.35 -2.75 -0.96
C ILE A 61 -6.24 -2.19 -2.38
N GLU A 62 -6.83 -2.88 -3.37
CA GLU A 62 -6.92 -2.40 -4.75
C GLU A 62 -7.61 -1.03 -4.82
N SER A 63 -8.75 -0.87 -4.16
CA SER A 63 -9.46 0.42 -4.12
C SER A 63 -8.62 1.54 -3.49
N LEU A 64 -7.83 1.25 -2.45
CA LEU A 64 -6.95 2.23 -1.82
C LEU A 64 -5.82 2.65 -2.76
N TYR A 65 -5.26 1.73 -3.54
CA TYR A 65 -4.26 2.07 -4.55
C TYR A 65 -4.84 3.00 -5.62
N HIS A 66 -6.03 2.69 -6.15
CA HIS A 66 -6.72 3.55 -7.11
C HIS A 66 -7.07 4.93 -6.53
N GLU A 67 -7.44 5.02 -5.25
CA GLU A 67 -7.67 6.31 -4.57
C GLU A 67 -6.41 7.18 -4.57
N VAL A 68 -5.25 6.60 -4.30
CA VAL A 68 -3.97 7.34 -4.26
C VAL A 68 -3.53 7.76 -5.67
N GLU A 69 -3.73 6.90 -6.68
CA GLU A 69 -3.44 7.22 -8.08
C GLU A 69 -4.29 8.37 -8.60
N THR A 70 -5.60 8.36 -8.31
CA THR A 70 -6.53 9.42 -8.75
C THR A 70 -6.28 10.76 -8.06
N LYS A 71 -5.72 10.75 -6.84
CA LYS A 71 -5.27 11.96 -6.13
C LYS A 71 -3.94 12.52 -6.66
N GLY A 72 -3.30 11.84 -7.61
CA GLY A 72 -2.06 12.30 -8.23
C GLY A 72 -0.85 12.23 -7.32
N GLU A 73 -0.89 11.43 -6.24
CA GLU A 73 0.15 11.43 -5.21
C GLU A 73 1.41 10.66 -5.60
N ARG A 74 1.34 9.70 -6.55
CA ARG A 74 2.50 9.15 -7.31
C ARG A 74 2.07 8.50 -8.63
N PRO A 75 2.80 8.69 -9.76
CA PRO A 75 2.59 7.89 -10.97
C PRO A 75 3.12 6.46 -10.77
N ARG A 76 2.44 5.45 -11.35
CA ARG A 76 2.98 4.08 -11.40
C ARG A 76 4.34 4.11 -12.10
N ASN A 77 5.35 3.47 -11.51
CA ASN A 77 6.52 3.06 -12.27
C ASN A 77 6.05 2.10 -13.38
N GLU A 78 6.04 2.56 -14.62
CA GLU A 78 5.57 1.87 -15.84
C GLU A 78 6.40 0.62 -16.24
N VAL A 79 7.11 0.00 -15.30
CA VAL A 79 8.08 -1.06 -15.60
C VAL A 79 7.41 -2.42 -15.85
N ASN A 80 6.16 -2.66 -15.42
CA ASN A 80 5.54 -3.99 -15.52
C ASN A 80 4.35 -4.14 -16.49
N LEU A 81 3.95 -3.10 -17.23
CA LEU A 81 2.98 -3.24 -18.34
C LEU A 81 3.65 -3.44 -19.70
N ASN A 82 4.94 -3.12 -19.80
CA ASN A 82 5.70 -3.27 -21.03
C ASN A 82 6.17 -4.71 -21.29
N LEU A 83 6.01 -5.63 -20.32
CA LEU A 83 6.44 -7.03 -20.46
C LEU A 83 5.44 -7.88 -21.27
N GLU A 84 4.16 -7.48 -21.35
CA GLU A 84 3.18 -8.12 -22.25
C GLU A 84 3.18 -7.51 -23.67
N MET A 85 3.81 -6.34 -23.86
CA MET A 85 3.82 -5.62 -25.14
C MET A 85 5.19 -5.64 -25.85
N LYS A 86 6.31 -5.97 -25.17
CA LYS A 86 7.65 -6.05 -25.78
C LYS A 86 8.10 -7.50 -26.05
N GLY A 87 7.30 -8.20 -26.86
CA GLY A 87 7.77 -9.38 -27.59
C GLY A 87 8.62 -9.05 -28.82
N LYS A 88 8.97 -7.78 -29.08
CA LYS A 88 9.80 -7.39 -30.23
C LYS A 88 10.70 -6.18 -29.92
N ALA A 89 11.99 -6.38 -30.18
CA ALA A 89 13.06 -5.41 -30.40
C ALA A 89 13.67 -4.68 -29.18
N GLY A 90 14.99 -4.87 -29.04
CA GLY A 90 15.90 -3.73 -28.93
C GLY A 90 16.45 -3.42 -27.54
N ASN A 91 17.78 -3.39 -27.50
CA ASN A 91 18.68 -3.21 -26.36
C ASN A 91 18.70 -1.79 -25.75
N GLU A 92 19.28 -1.71 -24.54
CA GLU A 92 19.98 -0.59 -23.88
C GLU A 92 19.28 0.29 -22.82
N SER A 93 19.66 -0.02 -21.56
CA SER A 93 19.99 0.86 -20.43
C SER A 93 18.98 1.94 -20.00
N ASN A 94 18.36 1.74 -18.84
CA ASN A 94 17.81 2.84 -18.05
C ASN A 94 18.48 2.90 -16.67
N VAL A 95 19.19 4.00 -16.43
CA VAL A 95 19.94 4.30 -15.21
C VAL A 95 18.97 4.92 -14.21
N TYR A 96 18.85 4.32 -13.02
CA TYR A 96 18.03 4.83 -11.93
C TYR A 96 18.78 5.96 -11.20
N THR A 97 18.35 7.20 -11.39
CA THR A 97 18.62 8.29 -10.45
C THR A 97 17.44 9.26 -10.47
N ASP A 98 16.71 9.39 -9.37
CA ASP A 98 16.81 10.62 -8.58
C ASP A 98 16.22 10.40 -7.18
N ALA A 99 17.00 10.79 -6.18
CA ALA A 99 16.63 10.91 -4.79
C ALA A 99 16.83 12.38 -4.42
N ARG A 100 15.74 13.14 -4.36
CA ARG A 100 15.62 14.41 -3.64
C ARG A 100 14.21 14.57 -3.12
#